data_AF-A0A7V1F7A7-F1
#
_entry.id   AF-A0A7V1F7A7-F1
#
_cell.length_a   1.000
_cell.length_b   1.000
_cell.length_c   1.000
_cell.angle_alpha   90.00
_cell.angle_beta   90.00
_cell.angle_gamma   90.00
#
_symmetry.space_group_name_H-M   'P 1'
#
loop_
_entity.id
_entity.type
_entity.pdbx_description
1 polymer ?
#
loop_
_entity_poly.entity_id
_entity_poly.type
_entity_poly.pdbx_seq_one_letter_code
_entity_poly.pdbx_strand_id
1 'polypeptide(L)'
;MGAQSLWIDEFNPQFDSEIAYEINHLESVLNDLSKITAYKLYFVQEQVSEKNINDLSKLTFLSYSSIINYVSSNISNSYLLFSFVTIPKKYNLYEGKAIPLTNYYFHTIKAYCFTFRNNKGNKVKFTITCAPFFQKNEITSFCIQTALATLLNQANNNNALILPVQINEIAGLSKDQCLLGGMDIENTKQVIKKSGFFTREFDFHIEDTDKLFKNLKRKYDLNPSGIMYPWMESGFPGFVVFETKSGVLHAVPLTWIFT
;
A
#
# COMPACT_ATOMS: atom_id res chain seq x y z
N MET A 1 -8.86 11.76 -10.74
CA MET A 1 -8.10 12.45 -9.67
C MET A 1 -7.85 13.88 -10.10
N GLY A 2 -7.90 14.85 -9.19
CA GLY A 2 -7.80 16.28 -9.50
C GLY A 2 -6.42 16.90 -9.28
N ALA A 3 -5.35 16.12 -9.44
CA ALA A 3 -3.98 16.64 -9.26
C ALA A 3 -3.65 17.63 -10.40
N GLN A 4 -3.20 18.83 -10.04
CA GLN A 4 -2.75 19.86 -10.98
C GLN A 4 -1.24 20.10 -10.90
N SER A 5 -0.53 19.44 -9.96
CA SER A 5 0.92 19.52 -9.86
C SER A 5 1.52 18.22 -9.31
N LEU A 6 2.69 17.87 -9.82
CA LEU A 6 3.56 16.80 -9.34
C LEU A 6 4.84 17.45 -8.82
N TRP A 7 5.24 17.08 -7.61
CA TRP A 7 6.52 17.43 -7.01
C TRP A 7 7.37 16.18 -6.87
N ILE A 8 8.66 16.32 -7.15
CA ILE A 8 9.65 15.25 -7.01
C ILE A 8 10.74 15.74 -6.05
N ASP A 9 10.97 15.01 -4.97
CA ASP A 9 12.08 15.21 -4.02
C ASP A 9 12.98 13.97 -4.09
N GLU A 10 14.28 14.18 -3.93
CA GLU A 10 15.23 13.07 -3.87
C GLU A 10 15.18 12.41 -2.48
N PHE A 11 15.47 11.11 -2.45
CA PHE A 11 15.66 10.38 -1.21
C PHE A 11 16.76 11.00 -0.34
N ASN A 12 16.50 11.07 0.97
CA ASN A 12 17.46 11.51 1.96
C ASN A 12 17.48 10.54 3.17
N PRO A 13 18.57 9.77 3.39
CA PRO A 13 18.62 8.71 4.40
C PRO A 13 18.43 9.19 5.84
N GLN A 14 18.61 10.48 6.13
CA GLN A 14 18.40 11.05 7.46
C GLN A 14 16.91 11.25 7.82
N PHE A 15 16.01 11.20 6.83
CA PHE A 15 14.58 11.50 7.02
C PHE A 15 13.63 10.46 6.42
N ASP A 16 14.13 9.61 5.52
CA ASP A 16 13.34 8.64 4.76
C ASP A 16 13.77 7.20 5.13
N SER A 17 13.65 6.85 6.41
CA SER A 17 14.12 5.58 7.02
C SER A 17 13.69 4.33 6.27
N GLU A 18 12.45 4.30 5.82
CA GLU A 18 11.81 3.23 5.06
C GLU A 18 12.52 3.01 3.71
N ILE A 19 12.82 4.09 3.00
CA ILE A 19 13.49 4.04 1.70
C ILE A 19 14.95 3.60 1.90
N ALA A 20 15.60 4.08 2.97
CA ALA A 20 16.95 3.63 3.33
C ALA A 20 16.98 2.13 3.67
N TYR A 21 15.96 1.62 4.36
CA TYR A 21 15.85 0.20 4.70
C TYR A 21 15.78 -0.68 3.45
N GLU A 22 14.91 -0.33 2.51
CA GLU A 22 14.74 -1.06 1.25
C GLU A 22 16.02 -0.99 0.38
N ILE A 23 16.68 0.17 0.29
CA ILE A 23 17.95 0.33 -0.42
C ILE A 23 19.04 -0.58 0.19
N ASN A 24 19.22 -0.55 1.52
CA ASN A 24 20.19 -1.41 2.20
C ASN A 24 19.88 -2.90 1.98
N HIS A 25 18.59 -3.28 1.93
CA HIS A 25 18.20 -4.65 1.62
C HIS A 25 18.58 -5.03 0.18
N LEU A 26 18.24 -4.20 -0.80
CA LEU A 26 18.62 -4.41 -2.20
C LEU A 26 20.14 -4.54 -2.37
N GLU A 27 20.92 -3.65 -1.76
CA GLU A 27 22.39 -3.70 -1.75
C GLU A 27 22.92 -5.00 -1.11
N SER A 28 22.27 -5.48 -0.04
CA SER A 28 22.66 -6.75 0.59
C SER A 28 22.36 -7.97 -0.28
N VAL A 29 21.38 -7.88 -1.19
CA VAL A 29 20.84 -9.00 -1.99
C VAL A 29 21.41 -9.05 -3.40
N LEU A 30 21.57 -7.90 -4.05
CA LEU A 30 22.08 -7.76 -5.42
C LEU A 30 23.59 -7.52 -5.43
N ASN A 31 24.36 -8.57 -5.71
CA ASN A 31 25.83 -8.52 -5.72
C ASN A 31 26.44 -7.67 -6.86
N ASP A 32 25.63 -7.23 -7.83
CA ASP A 32 26.06 -6.56 -9.06
C ASP A 32 25.39 -5.19 -9.28
N LEU A 33 24.90 -4.59 -8.19
CA LEU A 33 24.25 -3.28 -8.18
C LEU A 33 25.25 -2.17 -8.55
N SER A 34 25.09 -1.55 -9.72
CA SER A 34 25.99 -0.48 -10.19
C SER A 34 25.49 0.93 -9.90
N LYS A 35 24.17 1.09 -9.72
CA LYS A 35 23.52 2.36 -9.36
C LYS A 35 22.19 2.09 -8.69
N ILE A 36 21.86 2.87 -7.66
CA ILE A 36 20.52 2.96 -7.07
C ILE A 36 20.15 4.42 -6.82
N THR A 37 18.91 4.79 -7.12
CA THR A 37 18.35 6.11 -6.84
C THR A 37 16.88 5.97 -6.44
N ALA A 38 16.42 6.80 -5.51
CA ALA A 38 15.04 6.80 -5.06
C ALA A 38 14.44 8.20 -5.07
N TYR A 39 13.17 8.29 -5.47
CA TYR A 39 12.43 9.53 -5.62
C TYR A 39 11.12 9.47 -4.86
N LYS A 40 10.75 10.60 -4.27
CA LYS A 40 9.50 10.84 -3.57
C LYS A 40 8.61 11.72 -4.44
N LEU A 41 7.45 11.21 -4.80
CA LEU A 41 6.48 11.85 -5.68
C LEU A 41 5.29 12.32 -4.85
N TYR A 42 5.02 13.62 -4.88
CA TYR A 42 3.88 14.23 -4.21
C TYR A 42 2.92 14.80 -5.26
N PHE A 43 1.69 14.30 -5.28
CA PHE A 43 0.65 14.82 -6.15
C PHE A 43 -0.20 15.82 -5.37
N VAL A 44 -0.38 17.03 -5.91
CA VAL A 44 -1.02 18.16 -5.23
C VAL A 44 -2.21 18.62 -6.07
N GLN A 45 -3.33 18.95 -5.41
CA GLN A 45 -4.57 19.36 -6.10
C GLN A 45 -4.43 20.73 -6.77
N GLU A 46 -3.74 21.66 -6.11
CA GLU A 46 -3.55 23.03 -6.59
C GLU A 46 -2.47 23.10 -7.67
N GLN A 47 -2.64 23.99 -8.65
CA GLN A 47 -1.59 24.33 -9.60
C GLN A 47 -0.50 25.15 -8.88
N VAL A 48 0.64 24.52 -8.60
CA VAL A 48 1.79 25.14 -7.94
C VAL A 48 2.83 25.54 -8.98
N SER A 49 3.07 26.84 -9.12
CA SER A 49 4.25 27.36 -9.82
C SER A 49 5.33 27.73 -8.80
N GLU A 50 6.61 27.64 -9.20
CA GLU A 50 7.77 27.94 -8.34
C GLU A 50 7.71 29.33 -7.66
N LYS A 51 6.96 30.26 -8.25
CA LYS A 51 6.83 31.66 -7.82
C LYS A 51 5.74 31.92 -6.78
N ASN A 52 4.76 31.01 -6.61
CA ASN A 52 3.54 31.27 -5.84
C ASN A 52 3.43 30.56 -4.47
N ILE A 53 4.52 29.96 -3.98
CA ILE A 53 4.56 29.23 -2.71
C ILE A 53 4.84 30.19 -1.55
N ASN A 54 3.84 31.02 -1.22
CA ASN A 54 3.89 31.91 -0.07
C ASN A 54 3.24 31.31 1.18
N ASP A 55 2.35 30.33 1.04
CA ASP A 55 1.71 29.63 2.16
C ASP A 55 1.53 28.15 1.86
N LEU A 56 2.37 27.33 2.48
CA LEU A 56 2.41 25.88 2.32
C LEU A 56 1.30 25.15 3.08
N SER A 57 0.62 25.82 4.02
CA SER A 57 -0.50 25.23 4.78
C SER A 57 -1.77 25.05 3.93
N LYS A 58 -1.81 25.68 2.75
CA LYS A 58 -2.95 25.66 1.81
C LYS A 58 -2.88 24.55 0.76
N LEU A 59 -1.83 23.74 0.74
CA LEU A 59 -1.67 22.67 -0.26
C LEU A 59 -2.48 21.42 0.13
N THR A 60 -3.32 20.95 -0.80
CA THR A 60 -4.04 19.68 -0.69
C THR A 60 -3.20 18.58 -1.33
N PHE A 61 -2.38 17.91 -0.53
CA PHE A 61 -1.68 16.70 -0.93
C PHE A 61 -2.69 15.59 -1.23
N LEU A 62 -2.68 15.07 -2.46
CA LEU A 62 -3.58 14.02 -2.94
C LEU A 62 -2.98 12.63 -2.86
N SER A 63 -1.68 12.48 -3.07
CA SER A 63 -0.96 11.23 -2.83
C SER A 63 0.53 11.45 -2.60
N TYR A 64 1.15 10.46 -1.98
CA TYR A 64 2.59 10.34 -1.78
C TYR A 64 3.02 8.95 -2.25
N SER A 65 4.05 8.89 -3.09
CA SER A 65 4.60 7.65 -3.64
C SER A 65 6.13 7.66 -3.55
N SER A 66 6.73 6.51 -3.26
CA SER A 66 8.18 6.30 -3.36
C SER A 66 8.48 5.34 -4.50
N ILE A 67 9.38 5.75 -5.40
CA ILE A 67 9.88 4.91 -6.50
C ILE A 67 11.38 4.70 -6.31
N ILE A 68 11.81 3.44 -6.38
CA ILE A 68 13.21 3.05 -6.44
C ILE A 68 13.55 2.67 -7.87
N ASN A 69 14.69 3.18 -8.35
CA ASN A 69 15.30 2.82 -9.61
C ASN A 69 16.68 2.23 -9.33
N TYR A 70 17.02 1.13 -9.97
CA TYR A 70 18.31 0.48 -9.80
C TYR A 70 18.83 -0.12 -11.10
N VAL A 71 20.15 -0.31 -11.16
CA VAL A 71 20.82 -0.97 -12.29
C VAL A 71 21.58 -2.19 -11.74
N SER A 72 21.24 -3.37 -12.24
CA SER A 72 21.88 -4.67 -11.96
C SER A 72 22.04 -5.39 -13.30
N SER A 73 23.17 -6.05 -13.54
CA SER A 73 23.50 -6.73 -14.81
C SER A 73 23.33 -5.87 -16.07
N ASN A 74 23.57 -4.56 -15.96
CA ASN A 74 23.30 -3.53 -16.99
C ASN A 74 21.82 -3.34 -17.38
N ILE A 75 20.89 -3.95 -16.65
CA ILE A 75 19.44 -3.78 -16.81
C ILE A 75 18.98 -2.69 -15.83
N SER A 76 18.38 -1.63 -16.36
CA SER A 76 17.74 -0.58 -15.57
C SER A 76 16.32 -1.00 -15.19
N ASN A 77 16.03 -1.00 -13.90
CA ASN A 77 14.78 -1.44 -13.31
C ASN A 77 14.17 -0.34 -12.44
N SER A 78 12.84 -0.33 -12.33
CA SER A 78 12.07 0.64 -11.56
C SER A 78 10.89 -0.04 -10.87
N TYR A 79 10.62 0.28 -9.61
CA TYR A 79 9.37 -0.13 -8.96
C TYR A 79 8.88 0.91 -7.96
N LEU A 80 7.56 0.94 -7.77
CA LEU A 80 6.91 1.67 -6.70
C LEU A 80 7.08 0.90 -5.38
N LEU A 81 7.95 1.40 -4.50
CA LEU A 81 8.11 0.80 -3.17
C LEU A 81 6.79 0.86 -2.40
N PHE A 82 6.20 2.06 -2.29
CA PHE A 82 4.87 2.25 -1.72
C PHE A 82 4.15 3.47 -2.33
N SER A 83 2.82 3.48 -2.20
CA SER A 83 1.97 4.66 -2.42
C SER A 83 0.89 4.78 -1.35
N PHE A 84 0.60 6.03 -0.98
CA PHE A 84 -0.49 6.44 -0.12
C PHE A 84 -1.35 7.44 -0.89
N VAL A 85 -2.61 7.12 -1.13
CA VAL A 85 -3.53 7.98 -1.90
C VAL A 85 -4.62 8.49 -0.97
N THR A 86 -4.73 9.80 -0.79
CA THR A 86 -5.85 10.38 -0.02
C THR A 86 -7.18 10.03 -0.66
N ILE A 87 -8.22 9.96 0.18
CA ILE A 87 -9.60 9.82 -0.25
C ILE A 87 -9.93 10.99 -1.20
N PRO A 88 -10.28 10.74 -2.48
CA PRO A 88 -10.55 11.82 -3.42
C PRO A 88 -11.79 12.62 -3.00
N LYS A 89 -11.62 13.94 -2.87
CA LYS A 89 -12.72 14.87 -2.58
C LYS A 89 -13.37 15.34 -3.89
N LYS A 90 -14.70 15.43 -3.93
CA LYS A 90 -15.44 16.11 -5.01
C LYS A 90 -15.69 17.55 -4.59
N TYR A 91 -15.11 18.50 -5.30
CA TYR A 91 -15.49 19.89 -5.14
C TYR A 91 -16.90 20.11 -5.70
N ASN A 92 -17.81 20.60 -4.85
CA ASN A 92 -19.08 21.13 -5.33
C ASN A 92 -18.83 22.54 -5.86
N LEU A 93 -18.74 22.66 -7.20
CA LEU A 93 -18.48 23.93 -7.89
C LEU A 93 -19.55 25.00 -7.61
N TYR A 94 -20.77 24.61 -7.20
CA TYR A 94 -21.84 25.54 -6.86
C TYR A 94 -21.76 26.09 -5.42
N GLU A 95 -21.16 25.34 -4.49
CA GLU A 95 -21.12 25.70 -3.06
C GLU A 95 -19.74 26.15 -2.57
N GLY A 96 -18.70 26.02 -3.41
CA GLY A 96 -17.31 26.33 -3.04
C GLY A 96 -16.72 25.40 -1.98
N LYS A 97 -17.41 24.31 -1.64
CA LYS A 97 -17.02 23.36 -0.59
C LYS A 97 -16.54 22.03 -1.18
N ALA A 98 -15.49 21.48 -0.56
CA ALA A 98 -15.06 20.12 -0.82
C ALA A 98 -16.01 19.15 -0.10
N ILE A 99 -16.80 18.40 -0.87
CA ILE A 99 -17.58 17.28 -0.34
C ILE A 99 -16.69 16.02 -0.46
N PRO A 100 -16.49 15.23 0.61
CA PRO A 100 -15.92 13.89 0.45
C PRO A 100 -16.73 13.10 -0.58
N LEU A 101 -16.10 12.37 -1.52
CA LEU A 101 -16.88 11.48 -2.38
C LEU A 101 -17.53 10.41 -1.50
N THR A 102 -18.86 10.41 -1.41
CA THR A 102 -19.63 9.56 -0.48
C THR A 102 -19.92 8.17 -1.07
N ASN A 103 -18.88 7.46 -1.53
CA ASN A 103 -18.95 6.04 -1.92
C ASN A 103 -17.57 5.32 -1.67
N TYR A 104 -16.87 5.63 -0.55
CA TYR A 104 -15.46 5.25 -0.23
C TYR A 104 -15.09 4.99 1.27
N TYR A 105 -15.14 3.73 1.74
CA TYR A 105 -15.00 3.24 3.12
C TYR A 105 -13.60 2.66 3.35
N PHE A 106 -12.62 3.52 3.13
CA PHE A 106 -11.29 3.38 3.68
C PHE A 106 -11.37 3.23 5.21
N HIS A 107 -11.54 1.99 5.71
CA HIS A 107 -11.59 1.67 7.15
C HIS A 107 -10.27 1.95 7.91
N THR A 108 -9.22 2.29 7.18
CA THR A 108 -7.96 2.76 7.75
C THR A 108 -8.14 4.14 8.38
N ILE A 109 -8.32 4.15 9.70
CA ILE A 109 -8.22 5.36 10.52
C ILE A 109 -6.78 5.87 10.65
N LYS A 110 -5.79 5.13 10.11
CA LYS A 110 -4.37 5.43 10.31
C LYS A 110 -3.89 6.57 9.42
N ALA A 111 -3.39 7.60 10.10
CA ALA A 111 -2.76 8.78 9.56
C ALA A 111 -1.24 8.58 9.44
N TYR A 112 -0.70 8.69 8.22
CA TYR A 112 0.74 8.67 7.97
C TYR A 112 1.25 10.10 7.82
N CYS A 113 2.29 10.45 8.57
CA CYS A 113 2.88 11.78 8.57
C CYS A 113 4.11 11.81 7.65
N PHE A 114 4.11 12.72 6.68
CA PHE A 114 5.16 12.86 5.69
C PHE A 114 5.77 14.26 5.73
N THR A 115 7.00 14.40 5.24
CA THR A 115 7.68 15.69 5.13
C THR A 115 8.02 16.00 3.68
N PHE A 116 7.47 17.09 3.18
CA PHE A 116 7.78 17.70 1.89
C PHE A 116 8.87 18.77 2.04
N ARG A 117 9.71 18.96 1.02
CA ARG A 117 10.66 20.08 0.91
C ARG A 117 10.25 20.99 -0.24
N ASN A 118 10.14 22.30 0.00
CA ASN A 118 9.92 23.25 -1.08
C ASN A 118 11.24 23.61 -1.81
N ASN A 119 11.13 24.36 -2.90
CA ASN A 119 12.26 24.89 -3.68
C ASN A 119 13.23 25.82 -2.91
N LYS A 120 12.87 26.25 -1.69
CA LYS A 120 13.73 27.03 -0.78
C LYS A 120 14.37 26.16 0.33
N GLY A 121 14.16 24.84 0.29
CA GLY A 121 14.65 23.89 1.30
C GLY A 121 13.80 23.80 2.58
N ASN A 122 12.70 24.57 2.69
CA ASN A 122 11.83 24.56 3.86
C ASN A 122 11.05 23.25 3.94
N LYS A 123 11.03 22.64 5.14
CA LYS A 123 10.26 21.42 5.44
C LYS A 123 8.81 21.75 5.77
N VAL A 124 7.88 20.98 5.20
CA VAL A 124 6.44 21.04 5.47
C VAL A 124 5.98 19.66 5.88
N LYS A 125 5.25 19.56 7.00
CA LYS A 125 4.62 18.32 7.41
C LYS A 125 3.19 18.26 6.85
N PHE A 126 2.81 17.10 6.33
CA PHE A 126 1.44 16.82 5.93
C PHE A 126 1.07 15.38 6.34
N THR A 127 -0.22 15.06 6.26
CA THR A 127 -0.75 13.79 6.73
C THR A 127 -1.68 13.18 5.69
N ILE A 128 -1.51 11.90 5.38
CA ILE A 128 -2.43 11.12 4.55
C ILE A 128 -3.05 10.01 5.39
N THR A 129 -4.37 9.97 5.45
CA THR A 129 -5.13 8.84 6.01
C THR A 129 -5.48 7.89 4.86
N CYS A 130 -4.80 6.75 4.79
CA CYS A 130 -5.02 5.71 3.77
C CYS A 130 -4.41 4.36 4.22
N ALA A 131 -4.46 3.34 3.37
CA ALA A 131 -3.70 2.11 3.48
C ALA A 131 -2.48 2.22 2.54
N PRO A 132 -1.29 1.73 2.93
CA PRO A 132 -0.17 1.66 2.00
C PRO A 132 -0.45 0.60 0.93
N PHE A 133 -0.28 0.99 -0.34
CA PHE A 133 -0.16 0.06 -1.46
C PHE A 133 1.33 -0.16 -1.75
N PHE A 134 1.78 -1.42 -1.86
CA PHE A 134 3.14 -1.77 -2.26
C PHE A 134 3.09 -2.50 -3.62
N GLN A 135 4.01 -2.19 -4.54
CA GLN A 135 4.13 -2.94 -5.79
C GLN A 135 5.14 -4.08 -5.63
N LYS A 136 4.86 -5.24 -6.25
CA LYS A 136 5.88 -6.28 -6.44
C LYS A 136 7.03 -5.71 -7.28
N ASN A 137 8.28 -5.86 -6.81
CA ASN A 137 9.47 -5.67 -7.62
C ASN A 137 9.81 -6.97 -8.39
N GLU A 138 10.62 -6.90 -9.44
CA GLU A 138 10.92 -8.08 -10.26
C GLU A 138 11.87 -9.09 -9.57
N ILE A 139 12.54 -8.68 -8.49
CA ILE A 139 13.50 -9.49 -7.74
C ILE A 139 12.79 -10.52 -6.84
N THR A 140 11.57 -10.24 -6.38
CA THR A 140 10.96 -10.96 -5.25
C THR A 140 9.47 -11.26 -5.43
N SER A 141 9.03 -12.45 -5.00
CA SER A 141 7.61 -12.84 -5.06
C SER A 141 6.88 -12.52 -3.75
N PHE A 142 6.40 -11.26 -3.63
CA PHE A 142 5.93 -10.66 -2.38
C PHE A 142 4.41 -10.41 -2.27
N CYS A 143 3.53 -11.15 -2.95
CA CYS A 143 2.08 -10.84 -2.87
C CYS A 143 1.50 -10.97 -1.44
N ILE A 144 1.84 -12.05 -0.73
CA ILE A 144 1.41 -12.29 0.66
C ILE A 144 2.14 -11.39 1.66
N GLN A 145 3.44 -11.10 1.43
CA GLN A 145 4.20 -10.10 2.18
C GLN A 145 3.57 -8.70 2.04
N THR A 146 3.21 -8.28 0.83
CA THR A 146 2.52 -7.01 0.57
C THR A 146 1.17 -6.97 1.26
N ALA A 147 0.36 -8.02 1.18
CA ALA A 147 -0.92 -8.10 1.87
C ALA A 147 -0.74 -7.97 3.40
N LEU A 148 0.16 -8.76 4.00
CA LEU A 148 0.46 -8.71 5.43
C LEU A 148 1.03 -7.35 5.87
N ALA A 149 1.95 -6.76 5.09
CA ALA A 149 2.45 -5.42 5.35
C ALA A 149 1.31 -4.40 5.35
N THR A 150 0.40 -4.42 4.36
CA THR A 150 -0.77 -3.54 4.35
C THR A 150 -1.65 -3.72 5.59
N LEU A 151 -1.98 -4.97 5.97
CA LEU A 151 -2.85 -5.24 7.12
C LEU A 151 -2.21 -4.90 8.47
N LEU A 152 -0.96 -5.30 8.69
CA LEU A 152 -0.25 -4.99 9.94
C LEU A 152 -0.03 -3.48 10.09
N ASN A 153 0.21 -2.78 8.99
CA ASN A 153 0.26 -1.32 9.00
C ASN A 153 -1.09 -0.70 9.36
N GLN A 154 -2.22 -1.22 8.86
CA GLN A 154 -3.55 -0.75 9.25
C GLN A 154 -3.88 -1.05 10.72
N ALA A 155 -3.53 -2.23 11.21
CA ALA A 155 -3.86 -2.70 12.55
C ALA A 155 -2.96 -2.12 13.66
N ASN A 156 -1.73 -1.69 13.32
CA ASN A 156 -0.76 -1.19 14.28
C ASN A 156 -0.75 0.35 14.34
N ASN A 157 -0.93 0.91 15.54
CA ASN A 157 -0.87 2.34 15.83
C ASN A 157 0.54 2.94 15.75
N ASN A 158 1.60 2.14 15.55
CA ASN A 158 2.96 2.64 15.33
C ASN A 158 3.05 3.46 14.03
N ASN A 159 3.70 4.62 14.09
CA ASN A 159 3.90 5.50 12.93
C ASN A 159 4.88 4.94 11.89
N ALA A 160 5.80 4.06 12.29
CA ALA A 160 6.74 3.42 11.37
C ALA A 160 6.02 2.50 10.37
N LEU A 161 6.40 2.58 9.10
CA LEU A 161 5.83 1.75 8.05
C LEU A 161 6.53 0.38 8.01
N ILE A 162 5.75 -0.69 8.13
CA ILE A 162 6.25 -2.06 7.92
C ILE A 162 6.33 -2.30 6.41
N LEU A 163 7.50 -2.65 5.88
CA LEU A 163 7.72 -2.97 4.48
C LEU A 163 7.53 -4.47 4.20
N PRO A 164 7.24 -4.88 2.94
CA PRO A 164 7.14 -6.29 2.57
C PRO A 164 8.39 -7.11 2.90
N VAL A 165 9.59 -6.52 2.79
CA VAL A 165 10.85 -7.17 3.21
C VAL A 165 10.86 -7.56 4.69
N GLN A 166 10.39 -6.67 5.57
CA GLN A 166 10.38 -6.89 7.02
C GLN A 166 9.42 -8.01 7.43
N ILE A 167 8.43 -8.34 6.59
CA ILE A 167 7.57 -9.51 6.80
C ILE A 167 8.37 -10.81 6.73
N ASN A 168 9.38 -10.91 5.84
CA ASN A 168 10.24 -12.08 5.75
C ASN A 168 11.11 -12.24 7.01
N GLU A 169 11.58 -11.13 7.58
CA GLU A 169 12.36 -11.11 8.83
C GLU A 169 11.50 -11.54 10.03
N ILE A 170 10.25 -11.05 10.10
CA ILE A 170 9.29 -11.49 11.12
C ILE A 170 8.98 -12.99 10.96
N ALA A 171 8.78 -13.47 9.73
CA ALA A 171 8.64 -14.91 9.46
C ALA A 171 9.89 -15.69 9.92
N GLY A 172 11.08 -15.13 9.72
CA GLY A 172 12.37 -15.77 10.00
C GLY A 172 12.96 -16.49 8.80
N LEU A 173 12.64 -16.04 7.58
CA LEU A 173 13.13 -16.62 6.33
C LEU A 173 14.63 -16.33 6.14
N SER A 174 15.35 -17.29 5.56
CA SER A 174 16.72 -17.07 5.10
C SER A 174 16.76 -16.13 3.89
N LYS A 175 17.94 -15.55 3.61
CA LYS A 175 18.14 -14.69 2.43
C LYS A 175 17.71 -15.36 1.11
N ASP A 176 18.01 -16.64 0.96
CA ASP A 176 17.66 -17.41 -0.23
C ASP A 176 16.14 -17.67 -0.32
N GLN A 177 15.47 -17.86 0.82
CA GLN A 177 14.00 -17.97 0.88
C GLN A 177 13.32 -16.62 0.57
N CYS A 178 13.89 -15.48 1.00
CA CYS A 178 13.41 -14.14 0.64
C CYS A 178 13.45 -13.90 -0.88
N LEU A 179 14.52 -14.40 -1.54
CA LEU A 179 14.73 -14.28 -2.99
C LEU A 179 13.78 -15.17 -3.80
N LEU A 180 13.72 -16.46 -3.48
CA LEU A 180 12.83 -17.42 -4.14
C LEU A 180 11.35 -17.04 -3.94
N GLY A 181 11.04 -16.41 -2.80
CA GLY A 181 9.76 -15.80 -2.51
C GLY A 181 8.66 -16.81 -2.16
N GLY A 182 7.49 -16.27 -1.84
CA GLY A 182 6.38 -17.04 -1.27
C GLY A 182 6.54 -17.29 0.23
N MET A 183 5.46 -17.09 0.97
CA MET A 183 5.26 -17.69 2.29
C MET A 183 4.14 -18.70 2.17
N ASP A 184 4.31 -19.85 2.81
CA ASP A 184 3.18 -20.74 3.06
C ASP A 184 2.26 -20.18 4.15
N ILE A 185 1.20 -20.94 4.43
CA ILE A 185 0.18 -20.58 5.40
C ILE A 185 0.69 -20.59 6.85
N GLU A 186 1.70 -21.41 7.17
CA GLU A 186 2.27 -21.51 8.51
C GLU A 186 3.24 -20.35 8.81
N ASN A 187 4.07 -19.95 7.84
CA ASN A 187 4.85 -18.72 7.91
C ASN A 187 3.93 -17.50 8.04
N THR A 188 2.83 -17.47 7.29
CA THR A 188 1.79 -16.43 7.37
C THR A 188 1.16 -16.35 8.77
N LYS A 189 0.74 -17.48 9.36
CA LYS A 189 0.26 -17.56 10.75
C LYS A 189 1.31 -17.09 11.76
N GLN A 190 2.57 -17.49 11.56
CA GLN A 190 3.67 -17.09 12.44
C GLN A 190 3.91 -15.58 12.40
N VAL A 191 3.86 -14.94 11.23
CA VAL A 191 3.94 -13.48 11.13
C VAL A 191 2.84 -12.82 11.95
N ILE A 192 1.58 -13.18 11.70
CA ILE A 192 0.42 -12.59 12.39
C ILE A 192 0.55 -12.76 13.92
N LYS A 193 0.92 -13.97 14.38
CA LYS A 193 1.13 -14.30 15.79
C LYS A 193 2.30 -13.52 16.42
N LYS A 194 3.46 -13.46 15.75
CA LYS A 194 4.64 -12.69 16.22
C LYS A 194 4.36 -11.19 16.27
N SER A 195 3.47 -10.69 15.41
CA SER A 195 2.97 -9.31 15.44
C SER A 195 1.89 -9.04 16.52
N GLY A 196 1.53 -10.03 17.33
CA GLY A 196 0.60 -9.87 18.45
C GLY A 196 -0.88 -10.06 18.11
N PHE A 197 -1.21 -10.55 16.92
CA PHE A 197 -2.58 -10.74 16.45
C PHE A 197 -2.95 -12.24 16.41
N PHE A 198 -4.26 -12.52 16.37
CA PHE A 198 -4.79 -13.84 16.03
C PHE A 198 -5.29 -13.84 14.58
N THR A 199 -5.33 -15.02 13.96
CA THR A 199 -5.93 -15.22 12.63
C THR A 199 -7.03 -16.27 12.70
N ARG A 200 -7.97 -16.20 11.76
CA ARG A 200 -8.99 -17.22 11.53
C ARG A 200 -9.12 -17.43 10.04
N GLU A 201 -9.04 -18.69 9.63
CA GLU A 201 -9.09 -19.10 8.23
C GLU A 201 -10.52 -19.55 7.88
N PHE A 202 -10.90 -19.27 6.63
CA PHE A 202 -12.19 -19.62 6.05
C PHE A 202 -11.95 -20.11 4.63
N ASP A 203 -12.21 -21.40 4.40
CA ASP A 203 -12.12 -21.97 3.06
C ASP A 203 -13.38 -21.62 2.25
N PHE A 204 -13.19 -21.33 0.97
CA PHE A 204 -14.27 -21.00 0.03
C PHE A 204 -14.22 -21.99 -1.14
N HIS A 205 -15.10 -22.98 -1.17
CA HIS A 205 -15.21 -23.88 -2.31
C HIS A 205 -16.22 -23.35 -3.34
N ILE A 206 -15.92 -23.55 -4.63
CA ILE A 206 -16.81 -23.11 -5.73
C ILE A 206 -18.20 -23.75 -5.59
N GLU A 207 -18.29 -24.98 -5.10
CA GLU A 207 -19.55 -25.70 -4.87
C GLU A 207 -20.47 -25.01 -3.84
N ASP A 208 -19.90 -24.34 -2.82
CA ASP A 208 -20.67 -23.54 -1.86
C ASP A 208 -21.24 -22.29 -2.51
N THR A 209 -20.51 -21.70 -3.46
CA THR A 209 -20.96 -20.51 -4.19
C THR A 209 -22.06 -20.82 -5.19
N ASP A 210 -22.05 -22.01 -5.81
CA ASP A 210 -22.98 -22.37 -6.88
C ASP A 210 -24.43 -22.56 -6.36
N LYS A 211 -24.58 -23.06 -5.12
CA LYS A 211 -25.86 -23.06 -4.40
C LYS A 211 -26.29 -21.65 -3.96
N LEU A 212 -25.34 -20.82 -3.53
CA LEU A 212 -25.59 -19.44 -3.14
C LEU A 212 -26.14 -18.62 -4.34
N PHE A 213 -25.45 -18.66 -5.48
CA PHE A 213 -25.83 -17.93 -6.70
C PHE A 213 -27.13 -18.42 -7.33
N LYS A 214 -27.45 -19.73 -7.25
CA LYS A 214 -28.75 -20.26 -7.73
C LYS A 214 -29.95 -19.68 -6.96
N ASN A 215 -29.79 -19.38 -5.67
CA ASN A 215 -30.84 -18.78 -4.83
C ASN A 215 -30.94 -17.25 -4.94
N LEU A 216 -29.87 -16.56 -5.36
CA LEU A 216 -29.80 -15.09 -5.42
C LEU A 216 -30.47 -14.44 -6.66
N LYS A 217 -31.22 -15.19 -7.48
CA LYS A 217 -31.86 -14.69 -8.72
C LYS A 217 -33.01 -13.67 -8.53
N ARG A 218 -33.17 -13.04 -7.36
CA ARG A 218 -34.28 -12.10 -7.07
C ARG A 218 -33.79 -10.73 -6.59
N LYS A 219 -33.51 -9.89 -7.59
CA LYS A 219 -33.64 -8.42 -7.61
C LYS A 219 -32.72 -7.61 -6.66
N TYR A 220 -31.80 -6.88 -7.30
CA TYR A 220 -30.81 -5.93 -6.75
C TYR A 220 -29.53 -6.55 -6.16
N ASP A 221 -28.42 -5.86 -6.44
CA ASP A 221 -27.03 -6.34 -6.43
C ASP A 221 -26.54 -7.00 -5.14
N LEU A 222 -26.05 -8.25 -5.24
CA LEU A 222 -25.03 -8.79 -4.32
C LEU A 222 -24.05 -9.73 -5.04
N ASN A 223 -22.79 -9.31 -5.03
CA ASN A 223 -21.55 -10.01 -5.37
C ASN A 223 -20.52 -9.60 -4.29
N PRO A 224 -19.54 -10.41 -3.86
CA PRO A 224 -19.46 -11.86 -3.77
C PRO A 224 -19.48 -12.37 -2.30
N SER A 225 -20.15 -13.50 -2.05
CA SER A 225 -20.22 -14.24 -0.77
C SER A 225 -20.86 -13.51 0.44
N GLY A 226 -21.69 -14.24 1.19
CA GLY A 226 -22.27 -13.77 2.46
C GLY A 226 -21.28 -13.77 3.65
N ILE A 227 -19.97 -13.80 3.39
CA ILE A 227 -18.90 -13.79 4.40
C ILE A 227 -17.95 -12.62 4.15
N MET A 228 -17.48 -12.42 2.90
CA MET A 228 -16.59 -11.30 2.58
C MET A 228 -17.24 -9.95 2.88
N TYR A 229 -18.51 -9.75 2.50
CA TYR A 229 -19.18 -8.47 2.75
C TYR A 229 -19.35 -8.17 4.26
N PRO A 230 -19.90 -9.07 5.11
CA PRO A 230 -19.89 -8.86 6.57
C PRO A 230 -18.50 -8.73 7.19
N TRP A 231 -17.48 -9.42 6.66
CA TRP A 231 -16.10 -9.26 7.11
C TRP A 231 -15.58 -7.85 6.79
N MET A 232 -15.87 -7.35 5.59
CA MET A 232 -15.49 -6.00 5.17
C MET A 232 -16.25 -4.92 5.95
N GLU A 233 -17.53 -5.12 6.29
CA GLU A 233 -18.31 -4.23 7.17
C GLU A 233 -17.85 -4.25 8.64
N SER A 234 -17.25 -5.35 9.10
CA SER A 234 -16.77 -5.47 10.48
C SER A 234 -15.53 -4.64 10.81
N GLY A 235 -14.85 -4.08 9.79
CA GLY A 235 -13.58 -3.38 9.94
C GLY A 235 -12.37 -4.27 10.25
N PHE A 236 -12.53 -5.61 10.30
CA PHE A 236 -11.41 -6.50 10.55
C PHE A 236 -10.46 -6.60 9.35
N PRO A 237 -9.15 -6.39 9.53
CA PRO A 237 -8.16 -6.60 8.47
C PRO A 237 -8.15 -8.07 8.04
N GLY A 238 -8.11 -8.32 6.74
CA GLY A 238 -8.03 -9.68 6.17
C GLY A 238 -7.47 -9.66 4.74
N PHE A 239 -7.20 -10.82 4.16
CA PHE A 239 -6.81 -10.96 2.75
C PHE A 239 -7.50 -12.19 2.16
N VAL A 240 -7.70 -12.19 0.84
CA VAL A 240 -8.18 -13.36 0.10
C VAL A 240 -6.98 -14.01 -0.57
N VAL A 241 -6.85 -15.33 -0.40
CA VAL A 241 -5.94 -16.17 -1.18
C VAL A 241 -6.76 -16.88 -2.25
N PHE A 242 -6.26 -16.88 -3.49
CA PHE A 242 -6.91 -17.54 -4.61
C PHE A 242 -5.88 -18.05 -5.62
N GLU A 243 -6.28 -19.06 -6.41
CA GLU A 243 -5.48 -19.57 -7.52
C GLU A 243 -5.81 -18.81 -8.80
N THR A 244 -4.80 -18.36 -9.52
CA THR A 244 -4.95 -17.72 -10.83
C THR A 244 -5.19 -18.76 -11.94
N LYS A 245 -5.64 -18.33 -13.12
CA LYS A 245 -5.84 -19.21 -14.29
C LYS A 245 -4.59 -19.99 -14.74
N SER A 246 -3.40 -19.59 -14.30
CA SER A 246 -2.12 -20.27 -14.58
C SER A 246 -1.65 -21.20 -13.46
N GLY A 247 -2.51 -21.53 -12.49
CA GLY A 247 -2.17 -22.41 -11.37
C GLY A 247 -1.25 -21.78 -10.32
N VAL A 248 -1.21 -20.44 -10.25
CA VAL A 248 -0.34 -19.69 -9.31
C VAL A 248 -1.20 -19.12 -8.20
N LEU A 249 -0.88 -19.46 -6.95
CA LEU A 249 -1.49 -18.86 -5.76
C LEU A 249 -1.13 -17.38 -5.64
N HIS A 250 -2.13 -16.57 -5.31
CA HIS A 250 -2.01 -15.14 -5.13
C HIS A 250 -2.80 -14.68 -3.90
N ALA A 251 -2.30 -13.64 -3.22
CA ALA A 251 -2.95 -13.06 -2.05
C ALA A 251 -3.20 -11.56 -2.28
N VAL A 252 -4.40 -11.08 -1.97
CA VAL A 252 -4.79 -9.66 -2.05
C VAL A 252 -5.42 -9.20 -0.74
N PRO A 253 -5.01 -8.05 -0.17
CA PRO A 253 -5.61 -7.54 1.06
C PRO A 253 -7.05 -7.09 0.82
N LEU A 254 -7.95 -7.46 1.73
CA LEU A 254 -9.31 -6.95 1.82
C LEU A 254 -9.29 -5.54 2.41
N THR A 255 -9.03 -4.55 1.54
CA THR A 255 -9.20 -3.12 1.82
C THR A 255 -10.39 -2.58 1.00
N TRP A 256 -11.34 -1.85 1.60
CA TRP A 256 -12.66 -1.57 0.99
C TRP A 256 -13.06 -0.08 0.71
N ILE A 257 -14.31 0.13 0.16
CA ILE A 257 -15.01 1.31 -0.40
C ILE A 257 -16.56 1.30 -0.09
N PHE A 258 -17.25 2.44 0.20
CA PHE A 258 -18.69 2.65 0.61
C PHE A 258 -18.82 3.97 1.44
N THR A 259 -19.97 4.61 1.71
CA THR A 259 -20.15 5.49 2.91
C THR A 259 -21.62 5.68 3.27
#